data_AF-A0A940W4J8-F1
#
_entry.id   AF-A0A940W4J8-F1
#
_cell.length_a   1.000
_cell.length_b   1.000
_cell.length_c   1.000
_cell.angle_alpha   90.00
_cell.angle_beta   90.00
_cell.angle_gamma   90.00
#
_symmetry.space_group_name_H-M   'P 1'
#
loop_
_entity.id
_entity.type
_entity.pdbx_description
1 polymer ?
#
loop_
_entity_poly.entity_id
_entity_poly.type
_entity_poly.pdbx_seq_one_letter_code
_entity_poly.pdbx_strand_id
1 'polypeptide(L)'
;MPQPGPILIVDDEASIRKSLEGVLSDEGYTCALAADGADALSQLRSLQPSLVLLDIWMPGMDGIETLRRIKEVQPATPVIMMSGHATISTAIKATKVGASDFIEKPLELELVLGAIRRALGIQEGVPVGPEGDGAASPTEVRQAGGATKLHPVAFEKQTLRGALMPQRTLARSAVMYGQGLHSGKKSGLILEPLGPGSGIHFVGVSDHPSVPAHLDYVGSTGYATTIRLGSTQVATIEHVMSALNAYGVSNLLIKCNGEVPVLDGSSVEFCSLFEEVGFENQAGEWHQIVVKEPLRVDAGKASILLTPCDGFEIDYTLDYPAPVGRQRFVFRLDDPAAYRKEIAPARTFGFARDIGMLQKQGLALGGRFDNFVLFGEDGPINDALRFPDEPVRHKILDAIGDLYLLGRRLQARVVANMTGHSQNIAVLKKVRELL
;
A
#
# COMPACT_ATOMS: atom_id res chain seq x y z
N MET A 1 19.07 -38.03 11.73
CA MET A 1 19.35 -36.61 11.41
C MET A 1 19.77 -35.92 12.69
N PRO A 2 20.66 -34.92 12.67
CA PRO A 2 20.90 -34.11 13.87
C PRO A 2 19.55 -33.56 14.34
N GLN A 3 19.27 -33.64 15.64
CA GLN A 3 18.06 -33.05 16.17
C GLN A 3 18.10 -31.54 15.94
N PRO A 4 17.00 -30.92 15.49
CA PRO A 4 16.96 -29.47 15.34
C PRO A 4 17.26 -28.80 16.69
N GLY A 5 18.00 -27.70 16.66
CA GLY A 5 18.27 -26.93 17.87
C GLY A 5 16.97 -26.42 18.51
N PRO A 6 16.98 -26.04 19.79
CA PRO A 6 15.77 -25.62 20.49
C PRO A 6 15.18 -24.33 19.90
N ILE A 7 13.89 -24.08 20.17
CA ILE A 7 13.29 -22.75 19.97
C ILE A 7 13.71 -21.87 21.14
N LEU A 8 14.40 -20.77 20.84
CA LEU A 8 14.82 -19.80 21.86
C LEU A 8 13.71 -18.75 22.07
N ILE A 9 13.17 -18.68 23.28
CA ILE A 9 12.11 -17.75 23.67
C ILE A 9 12.75 -16.61 24.48
N VAL A 10 12.69 -15.40 23.94
CA VAL A 10 13.28 -14.20 24.51
C VAL A 10 12.18 -13.20 24.84
N ASP A 11 11.94 -12.99 26.12
CA ASP A 11 10.90 -12.11 26.64
C ASP A 11 11.29 -11.71 28.07
N ASP A 12 11.04 -10.50 28.53
CA ASP A 12 11.38 -10.07 29.89
C ASP A 12 10.39 -10.62 30.93
N GLU A 13 9.16 -10.92 30.53
CA GLU A 13 8.13 -11.48 31.40
C GLU A 13 8.29 -13.01 31.58
N ALA A 14 8.62 -13.43 32.81
CA ALA A 14 8.80 -14.86 33.12
C ALA A 14 7.53 -15.70 32.94
N SER A 15 6.35 -15.09 33.09
CA SER A 15 5.04 -15.72 32.84
C SER A 15 4.87 -16.10 31.36
N ILE A 16 5.22 -15.19 30.44
CA ILE A 16 5.12 -15.42 29.00
C ILE A 16 6.10 -16.52 28.57
N ARG A 17 7.35 -16.46 29.05
CA ARG A 17 8.36 -17.50 28.78
C ARG A 17 7.89 -18.90 29.19
N LYS A 18 7.36 -19.03 30.42
CA LYS A 18 6.84 -20.31 30.92
C LYS A 18 5.60 -20.79 30.17
N SER A 19 4.70 -19.88 29.81
CA SER A 19 3.49 -20.21 29.05
C SER A 19 3.84 -20.76 27.68
N LEU A 20 4.74 -20.09 26.96
CA LEU A 20 5.20 -20.52 25.64
C LEU A 20 6.01 -21.82 25.72
N GLU A 21 6.88 -21.97 26.73
CA GLU A 21 7.64 -23.21 26.94
C GLU A 21 6.72 -24.41 27.15
N GLY A 22 5.72 -24.30 28.03
CA GLY A 22 4.79 -25.40 28.30
C GLY A 22 4.03 -25.81 27.03
N VAL A 23 3.45 -24.82 26.35
CA VAL A 23 2.74 -25.01 25.08
C VAL A 23 3.60 -25.68 24.00
N LEU A 24 4.81 -25.17 23.79
CA LEU A 24 5.67 -25.67 22.72
C LEU A 24 6.24 -27.05 23.06
N SER A 25 6.46 -27.33 24.35
CA SER A 25 6.87 -28.66 24.81
C SER A 25 5.76 -29.70 24.61
N ASP A 26 4.49 -29.33 24.85
CA ASP A 26 3.32 -30.20 24.60
C ASP A 26 3.20 -30.57 23.11
N GLU A 27 3.58 -29.65 22.22
CA GLU A 27 3.65 -29.85 20.76
C GLU A 27 4.95 -30.54 20.28
N GLY A 28 5.83 -30.95 21.21
CA GLY A 28 7.04 -31.71 20.93
C GLY A 28 8.27 -30.89 20.57
N TYR A 29 8.24 -29.56 20.73
CA TYR A 29 9.42 -28.71 20.55
C TYR A 29 10.26 -28.63 21.82
N THR A 30 11.58 -28.74 21.69
CA THR A 30 12.51 -28.37 22.76
C THR A 30 12.69 -26.86 22.83
N CYS A 31 12.59 -26.28 24.02
CA CYS A 31 12.70 -24.83 24.23
C CYS A 31 13.93 -24.45 25.05
N ALA A 32 14.42 -23.23 24.84
CA ALA A 32 15.36 -22.55 25.71
C ALA A 32 14.84 -21.15 26.02
N LEU A 33 15.17 -20.62 27.20
CA LEU A 33 14.63 -19.35 27.69
C LEU A 33 15.76 -18.32 27.86
N ALA A 34 15.50 -17.09 27.44
CA ALA A 34 16.34 -15.94 27.75
C ALA A 34 15.49 -14.78 28.27
N ALA A 35 15.98 -14.10 29.31
CA ALA A 35 15.23 -13.02 29.96
C ALA A 35 15.40 -11.65 29.27
N ASP A 36 16.41 -11.49 28.42
CA ASP A 36 16.68 -10.27 27.68
C ASP A 36 17.57 -10.54 26.45
N GLY A 37 17.83 -9.48 25.67
CA GLY A 37 18.65 -9.59 24.46
C GLY A 37 20.12 -9.95 24.71
N ALA A 38 20.70 -9.57 25.85
CA ALA A 38 22.10 -9.89 26.18
C ALA A 38 22.25 -11.37 26.53
N ASP A 39 21.32 -11.89 27.33
CA ASP A 39 21.20 -13.30 27.68
C ASP A 39 21.02 -14.16 26.41
N ALA A 40 20.09 -13.75 25.52
CA ALA A 40 19.85 -14.43 24.25
C ALA A 40 21.11 -14.52 23.38
N LEU A 41 21.86 -13.43 23.25
CA LEU A 41 23.10 -13.39 22.45
C LEU A 41 24.23 -14.23 23.05
N SER A 42 24.30 -14.34 24.39
CA SER A 42 25.31 -15.16 25.08
C SER A 42 25.12 -16.66 24.82
N GLN A 43 23.86 -17.09 24.67
CA GLN A 43 23.49 -18.49 24.46
C GLN A 43 23.42 -18.87 22.97
N LEU A 44 23.32 -17.90 22.06
CA LEU A 44 23.05 -18.12 20.63
C LEU A 44 24.04 -19.08 19.94
N ARG A 45 25.34 -18.95 20.24
CA ARG A 45 26.40 -19.78 19.63
C ARG A 45 26.43 -21.21 20.15
N SER A 46 26.14 -21.41 21.44
CA SER A 46 26.15 -22.75 22.06
C SER A 46 24.87 -23.52 21.75
N LEU A 47 23.71 -22.86 21.78
CA LEU A 47 22.41 -23.48 21.56
C LEU A 47 22.12 -23.78 20.08
N GLN A 48 22.65 -22.96 19.15
CA GLN A 48 22.31 -23.01 17.73
C GLN A 48 20.80 -23.19 17.49
N PRO A 49 19.96 -22.24 17.96
CA PRO A 49 18.52 -22.42 17.96
C PRO A 49 17.97 -22.58 16.53
N SER A 50 16.95 -23.42 16.37
CA SER A 50 16.26 -23.60 15.09
C SER A 50 15.37 -22.42 14.74
N LEU A 51 14.92 -21.66 15.75
CA LEU A 51 14.06 -20.50 15.65
C LEU A 51 14.20 -19.63 16.90
N VAL A 52 14.05 -18.31 16.76
CA VAL A 52 13.96 -17.39 17.90
C VAL A 52 12.59 -16.71 17.92
N LEU A 53 11.89 -16.79 19.06
CA LEU A 53 10.74 -15.94 19.39
C LEU A 53 11.24 -14.77 20.24
N LEU A 54 11.06 -13.53 19.77
CA LEU A 54 11.73 -12.37 20.35
C LEU A 54 10.76 -11.23 20.65
N ASP A 55 10.58 -10.89 21.93
CA ASP A 55 9.84 -9.70 22.32
C ASP A 55 10.56 -8.42 21.88
N ILE A 56 9.77 -7.40 21.54
CA ILE A 56 10.26 -6.12 21.06
C ILE A 56 10.67 -5.20 22.21
N TRP A 57 9.90 -5.18 23.28
CA TRP A 57 9.99 -4.18 24.34
C TRP A 57 10.58 -4.79 25.60
N MET A 58 11.89 -5.01 25.58
CA MET A 58 12.64 -5.53 26.72
C MET A 58 13.53 -4.44 27.35
N PRO A 59 13.78 -4.48 28.68
CA PRO A 59 14.74 -3.62 29.33
C PRO A 59 16.16 -3.77 28.78
N GLY A 60 16.90 -2.66 28.70
CA GLY A 60 18.28 -2.67 28.22
C GLY A 60 18.36 -2.71 26.69
N MET A 61 18.63 -3.89 26.14
CA MET A 61 18.70 -4.09 24.68
C MET A 61 17.30 -4.41 24.14
N ASP A 62 16.74 -3.52 23.32
CA ASP A 62 15.44 -3.75 22.72
C ASP A 62 15.47 -4.92 21.71
N GLY A 63 14.30 -5.45 21.36
CA GLY A 63 14.19 -6.62 20.47
C GLY A 63 14.69 -6.35 19.05
N ILE A 64 14.66 -5.11 18.56
CA ILE A 64 15.11 -4.77 17.20
C ILE A 64 16.64 -4.74 17.14
N GLU A 65 17.29 -4.16 18.14
CA GLU A 65 18.75 -4.24 18.33
C GLU A 65 19.19 -5.70 18.48
N THR A 66 18.46 -6.48 19.28
CA THR A 66 18.71 -7.91 19.49
C THR A 66 18.62 -8.69 18.18
N LEU A 67 17.56 -8.47 17.40
CA LEU A 67 17.38 -9.07 16.08
C LEU A 67 18.56 -8.78 15.15
N ARG A 68 19.01 -7.52 15.08
CA ARG A 68 20.14 -7.15 14.22
C ARG A 68 21.39 -7.93 14.57
N ARG A 69 21.71 -8.03 15.85
CA ARG A 69 22.89 -8.77 16.33
C ARG A 69 22.77 -10.27 16.12
N ILE A 70 21.56 -10.84 16.27
CA ILE A 70 21.32 -12.24 15.90
C ILE A 70 21.62 -12.45 14.42
N LYS A 71 21.16 -11.56 13.54
CA LYS A 71 21.39 -11.68 12.09
C LYS A 71 22.84 -11.44 11.68
N GLU A 72 23.60 -10.67 12.43
CA GLU A 72 25.05 -10.53 12.23
C GLU A 72 25.81 -11.83 12.57
N VAL A 73 25.36 -12.58 13.60
CA VAL A 73 26.05 -13.79 14.09
C VAL A 73 25.54 -15.08 13.42
N GLN A 74 24.23 -15.20 13.22
CA GLN A 74 23.54 -16.32 12.58
C GLN A 74 22.47 -15.79 11.60
N PRO A 75 22.86 -15.38 10.38
CA PRO A 75 21.94 -14.80 9.40
C PRO A 75 20.77 -15.72 9.02
N ALA A 76 21.02 -17.03 9.00
CA ALA A 76 20.06 -18.06 8.57
C ALA A 76 19.03 -18.43 9.63
N THR A 77 19.26 -18.11 10.92
CA THR A 77 18.33 -18.46 11.99
C THR A 77 17.05 -17.62 11.84
N PRO A 78 15.87 -18.22 11.66
CA PRO A 78 14.63 -17.48 11.57
C PRO A 78 14.31 -16.81 12.92
N VAL A 79 13.77 -15.59 12.86
CA VAL A 79 13.41 -14.82 14.05
C VAL A 79 11.99 -14.28 13.87
N ILE A 80 11.11 -14.61 14.79
CA ILE A 80 9.73 -14.11 14.83
C ILE A 80 9.62 -13.12 15.97
N MET A 81 9.15 -11.91 15.67
CA MET A 81 9.01 -10.87 16.69
C MET A 81 7.66 -10.97 17.40
N MET A 82 7.62 -10.68 18.71
CA MET A 82 6.43 -10.62 19.55
C MET A 82 6.22 -9.19 20.05
N SER A 83 4.97 -8.70 20.11
CA SER A 83 4.71 -7.31 20.56
C SER A 83 3.43 -7.14 21.38
N GLY A 84 3.54 -6.51 22.55
CA GLY A 84 2.42 -6.05 23.40
C GLY A 84 1.52 -4.98 22.79
N HIS A 85 2.05 -4.19 21.85
CA HIS A 85 1.36 -3.11 21.15
C HIS A 85 1.78 -3.18 19.69
N ALA A 86 1.06 -3.95 18.87
CA ALA A 86 1.35 -4.01 17.45
C ALA A 86 1.08 -2.64 16.82
N THR A 87 2.14 -1.87 16.65
CA THR A 87 2.13 -0.73 15.74
C THR A 87 2.80 -1.17 14.46
N ILE A 88 2.24 -0.76 13.32
CA ILE A 88 2.77 -1.01 11.98
C ILE A 88 4.27 -0.63 11.91
N SER A 89 4.71 0.41 12.64
CA SER A 89 6.13 0.81 12.70
C SER A 89 7.07 -0.23 13.30
N THR A 90 6.60 -1.07 14.22
CA THR A 90 7.43 -2.05 14.90
C THR A 90 7.64 -3.30 14.05
N ALA A 91 6.56 -3.79 13.41
CA ALA A 91 6.64 -4.89 12.44
C ALA A 91 7.56 -4.53 11.25
N ILE A 92 7.54 -3.27 10.80
CA ILE A 92 8.39 -2.79 9.71
C ILE A 92 9.88 -2.78 10.06
N LYS A 93 10.25 -2.28 11.24
CA LYS A 93 11.66 -2.31 11.68
C LYS A 93 12.17 -3.73 11.80
N ALA A 94 11.33 -4.64 12.27
CA ALA A 94 11.64 -6.06 12.36
C ALA A 94 11.90 -6.69 10.97
N THR A 95 10.99 -6.50 10.00
CA THR A 95 11.14 -7.09 8.67
C THR A 95 12.36 -6.53 7.92
N LYS A 96 12.63 -5.21 8.01
CA LYS A 96 13.83 -4.60 7.39
C LYS A 96 15.15 -5.13 7.95
N VAL A 97 15.15 -5.58 9.20
CA VAL A 97 16.34 -6.13 9.87
C VAL A 97 16.41 -7.67 9.69
N GLY A 98 15.43 -8.28 9.00
CA GLY A 98 15.45 -9.69 8.60
C GLY A 98 14.59 -10.62 9.46
N ALA A 99 13.60 -10.10 10.20
CA ALA A 99 12.60 -10.94 10.85
C ALA A 99 11.80 -11.75 9.83
N SER A 100 11.54 -13.00 10.16
CA SER A 100 10.81 -13.96 9.33
C SER A 100 9.29 -13.79 9.44
N ASP A 101 8.79 -13.39 10.61
CA ASP A 101 7.37 -13.14 10.85
C ASP A 101 7.18 -12.23 12.08
N PHE A 102 5.94 -11.87 12.38
CA PHE A 102 5.55 -11.04 13.52
C PHE A 102 4.24 -11.53 14.17
N ILE A 103 4.19 -11.51 15.50
CA ILE A 103 3.02 -11.92 16.31
C ILE A 103 2.65 -10.82 17.29
N GLU A 104 1.35 -10.47 17.34
CA GLU A 104 0.79 -9.55 18.32
C GLU A 104 0.43 -10.30 19.62
N LYS A 105 0.74 -9.70 20.77
CA LYS A 105 0.25 -10.14 22.08
C LYS A 105 -1.13 -9.49 22.33
N PRO A 106 -2.10 -10.18 22.97
CA PRO A 106 -1.96 -11.47 23.66
C PRO A 106 -1.75 -12.64 22.68
N LEU A 107 -0.86 -13.57 23.06
CA LEU A 107 -0.40 -14.64 22.17
C LEU A 107 -1.48 -15.73 22.05
N GLU A 108 -2.12 -15.80 20.88
CA GLU A 108 -3.01 -16.91 20.53
C GLU A 108 -2.19 -18.12 20.07
N LEU A 109 -2.49 -19.28 20.66
CA LEU A 109 -1.74 -20.52 20.45
C LEU A 109 -1.61 -20.91 18.97
N GLU A 110 -2.72 -20.92 18.25
CA GLU A 110 -2.75 -21.33 16.84
C GLU A 110 -1.91 -20.42 15.95
N LEU A 111 -1.88 -19.11 16.25
CA LEU A 111 -1.08 -18.12 15.51
C LEU A 111 0.42 -18.35 15.74
N VAL A 112 0.82 -18.61 16.99
CA VAL A 112 2.21 -18.90 17.35
C VAL A 112 2.69 -20.17 16.64
N LEU A 113 1.94 -21.27 16.75
CA LEU A 113 2.31 -22.54 16.10
C LEU A 113 2.34 -22.42 14.57
N GLY A 114 1.37 -21.72 13.98
CA GLY A 114 1.34 -21.46 12.54
C GLY A 114 2.57 -20.68 12.07
N ALA A 115 2.98 -19.65 12.81
CA ALA A 115 4.17 -18.85 12.48
C ALA A 115 5.46 -19.67 12.60
N ILE A 116 5.58 -20.52 13.64
CA ILE A 116 6.72 -21.43 13.84
C ILE A 116 6.82 -22.43 12.67
N ARG A 117 5.72 -23.10 12.30
CA ARG A 117 5.70 -24.08 11.20
C ARG A 117 6.10 -23.45 9.87
N ARG A 118 5.61 -22.24 9.57
CA ARG A 118 6.02 -21.46 8.38
C ARG A 118 7.50 -21.13 8.40
N ALA A 119 8.01 -20.63 9.52
CA ALA A 119 9.41 -20.22 9.65
C ALA A 119 10.39 -21.41 9.57
N LEU A 120 9.98 -22.59 10.02
CA LEU A 120 10.76 -23.83 9.93
C LEU A 120 10.59 -24.60 8.61
N GLY A 121 9.70 -24.17 7.72
CA GLY A 121 9.49 -24.80 6.41
C GLY A 121 8.85 -26.19 6.47
N ILE A 122 8.10 -26.50 7.53
CA ILE A 122 7.45 -27.81 7.72
C ILE A 122 6.14 -27.84 6.91
N GLN A 123 6.12 -28.59 5.80
CA GLN A 123 4.88 -28.90 5.06
C GLN A 123 4.14 -30.08 5.73
N GLU A 124 2.85 -29.93 6.03
CA GLU A 124 2.01 -31.06 6.41
C GLU A 124 1.59 -31.87 5.17
N GLY A 125 1.97 -33.15 5.16
CA GLY A 125 1.43 -34.15 4.25
C GLY A 125 0.05 -34.60 4.73
N VAL A 126 -0.96 -34.49 3.87
CA VAL A 126 -2.30 -35.01 4.12
C VAL A 126 -2.31 -36.54 3.89
N PRO A 127 -2.88 -37.37 4.78
CA PRO A 127 -3.00 -38.81 4.56
C PRO A 127 -4.03 -39.11 3.47
N VAL A 128 -3.65 -39.99 2.52
CA VAL A 128 -4.55 -40.52 1.49
C VAL A 128 -5.49 -41.56 2.10
N GLY A 129 -6.79 -41.30 2.06
CA GLY A 129 -7.88 -42.26 2.31
C GLY A 129 -8.65 -42.55 1.01
N PRO A 130 -9.32 -43.72 0.90
CA PRO A 130 -9.46 -44.44 -0.36
C PRO A 130 -10.58 -43.93 -1.28
N GLU A 131 -10.36 -44.24 -2.57
CA GLU A 131 -11.13 -43.92 -3.76
C GLU A 131 -12.63 -44.25 -3.67
N GLY A 132 -13.46 -43.33 -4.19
CA GLY A 132 -14.86 -43.53 -4.53
C GLY A 132 -15.23 -42.64 -5.72
N ASP A 133 -15.49 -43.27 -6.85
CA ASP A 133 -15.89 -42.67 -8.13
C ASP A 133 -17.11 -41.75 -8.04
N GLY A 134 -17.09 -40.62 -8.75
CA GLY A 134 -18.28 -39.81 -9.03
C GLY A 134 -18.03 -38.32 -9.28
N ALA A 135 -17.90 -37.96 -10.55
CA ALA A 135 -17.96 -36.63 -11.19
C ALA A 135 -18.33 -35.39 -10.33
N ALA A 136 -17.40 -34.41 -10.25
CA ALA A 136 -17.66 -32.95 -10.29
C ALA A 136 -16.34 -32.16 -10.40
N SER A 137 -16.34 -31.07 -11.17
CA SER A 137 -15.22 -30.10 -11.33
C SER A 137 -14.93 -29.36 -10.02
N PRO A 138 -13.67 -28.97 -9.74
CA PRO A 138 -13.45 -27.65 -9.12
C PRO A 138 -12.11 -26.99 -9.55
N THR A 139 -11.94 -25.69 -9.79
CA THR A 139 -12.48 -24.48 -9.15
C THR A 139 -12.59 -24.58 -7.63
N GLU A 140 -11.47 -24.77 -6.93
CA GLU A 140 -11.41 -24.55 -5.49
C GLU A 140 -10.11 -23.85 -5.12
N VAL A 141 -10.25 -22.53 -4.98
CA VAL A 141 -9.33 -21.65 -4.28
C VAL A 141 -9.09 -22.23 -2.89
N ARG A 142 -7.83 -22.55 -2.58
CA ARG A 142 -7.42 -23.02 -1.25
C ARG A 142 -7.74 -21.94 -0.21
N GLN A 143 -8.80 -22.18 0.57
CA GLN A 143 -9.12 -21.47 1.80
C GLN A 143 -8.52 -22.22 2.99
N ALA A 144 -7.60 -21.57 3.69
CA ALA A 144 -7.36 -21.76 5.13
C ALA A 144 -6.55 -20.56 5.65
N GLY A 145 -7.16 -19.76 6.53
CA GLY A 145 -6.58 -18.58 7.17
C GLY A 145 -7.13 -17.25 6.65
N GLY A 146 -8.36 -16.88 7.06
CA GLY A 146 -8.94 -15.53 6.93
C GLY A 146 -8.61 -14.76 5.65
N ALA A 147 -8.74 -15.38 4.47
CA ALA A 147 -8.36 -14.74 3.21
C ALA A 147 -9.17 -13.45 3.02
N THR A 148 -8.48 -12.31 2.91
CA THR A 148 -9.10 -11.03 2.59
C THR A 148 -10.00 -11.23 1.37
N LYS A 149 -11.31 -11.09 1.56
CA LYS A 149 -12.27 -11.29 0.47
C LYS A 149 -12.03 -10.21 -0.59
N LEU A 150 -11.49 -10.63 -1.73
CA LEU A 150 -11.30 -9.78 -2.92
C LEU A 150 -12.62 -9.66 -3.66
N HIS A 151 -12.75 -8.55 -4.39
CA HIS A 151 -13.91 -8.25 -5.23
C HIS A 151 -13.45 -8.00 -6.68
N PRO A 152 -12.95 -9.03 -7.40
CA PRO A 152 -12.42 -8.88 -8.76
C PRO A 152 -13.50 -8.53 -9.79
N VAL A 153 -14.76 -8.91 -9.51
CA VAL A 153 -15.93 -8.63 -10.37
C VAL A 153 -16.12 -7.14 -10.66
N ALA A 154 -15.64 -6.25 -9.78
CA ALA A 154 -15.64 -4.80 -10.00
C ALA A 154 -14.85 -4.39 -11.28
N PHE A 155 -13.95 -5.25 -11.76
CA PHE A 155 -13.07 -4.99 -12.89
C PHE A 155 -13.45 -5.76 -14.17
N GLU A 156 -14.52 -6.56 -14.16
CA GLU A 156 -14.89 -7.45 -15.28
C GLU A 156 -15.72 -6.74 -16.36
N LYS A 157 -16.54 -5.74 -16.00
CA LYS A 157 -17.48 -5.06 -16.91
C LYS A 157 -16.90 -3.78 -17.50
N GLN A 158 -16.17 -3.88 -18.62
CA GLN A 158 -15.63 -2.68 -19.30
C GLN A 158 -15.73 -2.84 -20.82
N THR A 159 -16.61 -2.05 -21.41
CA THR A 159 -17.25 -2.32 -22.70
C THR A 159 -16.73 -1.46 -23.85
N LEU A 160 -15.54 -0.88 -23.67
CA LEU A 160 -14.78 -0.19 -24.72
C LEU A 160 -13.36 -0.76 -24.76
N ARG A 161 -13.20 -1.95 -25.36
CA ARG A 161 -11.91 -2.65 -25.46
C ARG A 161 -10.96 -1.93 -26.42
N GLY A 162 -10.01 -1.18 -25.87
CA GLY A 162 -8.88 -0.59 -26.59
C GLY A 162 -7.72 -1.55 -26.80
N ALA A 163 -6.53 -0.99 -27.01
CA ALA A 163 -5.30 -1.76 -27.14
C ALA A 163 -5.14 -2.73 -25.96
N LEU A 164 -4.76 -3.98 -26.29
CA LEU A 164 -4.42 -4.99 -25.31
C LEU A 164 -3.10 -4.60 -24.65
N MET A 165 -3.08 -4.62 -23.32
CA MET A 165 -1.88 -4.43 -22.52
C MET A 165 -1.62 -5.70 -21.71
N PRO A 166 -0.34 -6.04 -21.43
CA PRO A 166 -0.03 -7.08 -20.47
C PRO A 166 -0.49 -6.64 -19.08
N GLN A 167 -1.07 -7.56 -18.32
CA GLN A 167 -1.28 -7.34 -16.89
C GLN A 167 0.06 -7.27 -16.17
N ARG A 168 0.09 -6.58 -15.04
CA ARG A 168 1.31 -6.41 -14.26
C ARG A 168 1.02 -6.30 -12.77
N THR A 169 1.89 -6.90 -11.98
CA THR A 169 1.94 -6.74 -10.51
C THR A 169 3.37 -6.40 -10.07
N LEU A 170 3.58 -6.19 -8.77
CA LEU A 170 4.92 -6.05 -8.20
C LEU A 170 5.60 -7.42 -8.12
N ALA A 171 6.92 -7.48 -8.29
CA ALA A 171 7.64 -8.77 -8.28
C ALA A 171 7.75 -9.39 -6.87
N ARG A 172 7.64 -8.59 -5.82
CA ARG A 172 7.64 -9.03 -4.41
C ARG A 172 6.81 -8.08 -3.57
N SER A 173 6.42 -8.54 -2.37
CA SER A 173 5.76 -7.67 -1.41
C SER A 173 6.68 -6.53 -0.96
N ALA A 174 6.08 -5.39 -0.64
CA ALA A 174 6.80 -4.18 -0.28
C ALA A 174 6.08 -3.43 0.85
N VAL A 175 6.84 -2.67 1.64
CA VAL A 175 6.28 -1.93 2.77
C VAL A 175 6.82 -0.52 2.81
N MET A 176 5.93 0.43 3.08
CA MET A 176 6.22 1.85 3.17
C MET A 176 5.53 2.45 4.40
N TYR A 177 6.15 3.45 5.04
CA TYR A 177 5.59 4.13 6.20
C TYR A 177 5.65 5.64 6.04
N GLY A 178 4.76 6.32 6.74
CA GLY A 178 4.76 7.77 6.82
C GLY A 178 3.66 8.26 7.75
N GLN A 179 3.11 9.40 7.43
CA GLN A 179 2.02 10.04 8.15
C GLN A 179 0.92 10.38 7.16
N GLY A 180 -0.35 10.27 7.54
CA GLY A 180 -1.45 10.79 6.73
C GLY A 180 -1.44 12.32 6.73
N LEU A 181 -1.67 12.94 5.57
CA LEU A 181 -1.69 14.40 5.40
C LEU A 181 -2.78 15.04 6.26
N HIS A 182 -3.99 14.51 6.19
CA HIS A 182 -5.16 15.10 6.81
C HIS A 182 -5.29 14.67 8.26
N SER A 183 -5.21 13.36 8.53
CA SER A 183 -5.38 12.83 9.89
C SER A 183 -4.21 13.15 10.81
N GLY A 184 -3.00 13.36 10.26
CA GLY A 184 -1.77 13.46 11.05
C GLY A 184 -1.42 12.17 11.80
N LYS A 185 -2.09 11.05 11.53
CA LYS A 185 -1.79 9.77 12.18
C LYS A 185 -0.66 9.07 11.44
N LYS A 186 0.14 8.29 12.18
CA LYS A 186 1.11 7.38 11.56
C LYS A 186 0.36 6.40 10.66
N SER A 187 0.84 6.23 9.43
CA SER A 187 0.27 5.33 8.44
C SER A 187 1.36 4.51 7.76
N GLY A 188 0.96 3.45 7.08
CA GLY A 188 1.83 2.62 6.27
C GLY A 188 1.05 1.82 5.24
N LEU A 189 1.76 1.38 4.21
CA LEU A 189 1.25 0.54 3.15
C LEU A 189 1.99 -0.80 3.17
N ILE A 190 1.25 -1.90 3.14
CA ILE A 190 1.77 -3.20 2.74
C ILE A 190 1.24 -3.49 1.34
N LEU A 191 2.13 -3.63 0.37
CA LEU A 191 1.83 -3.89 -1.03
C LEU A 191 2.07 -5.37 -1.28
N GLU A 192 1.02 -6.10 -1.62
CA GLU A 192 1.06 -7.54 -1.86
C GLU A 192 0.68 -7.83 -3.32
N PRO A 193 1.55 -8.49 -4.10
CA PRO A 193 1.22 -8.88 -5.47
C PRO A 193 -0.04 -9.74 -5.51
N LEU A 194 -0.91 -9.47 -6.47
CA LEU A 194 -2.11 -10.27 -6.73
C LEU A 194 -2.01 -10.96 -8.08
N GLY A 195 -2.72 -12.08 -8.24
CA GLY A 195 -2.82 -12.80 -9.51
C GLY A 195 -3.52 -12.01 -10.63
N PRO A 196 -3.48 -12.51 -11.87
CA PRO A 196 -4.16 -11.87 -12.99
C PRO A 196 -5.67 -11.74 -12.78
N GLY A 197 -6.26 -10.64 -13.26
CA GLY A 197 -7.69 -10.34 -13.18
C GLY A 197 -8.15 -9.83 -11.83
N SER A 198 -7.26 -9.72 -10.84
CA SER A 198 -7.64 -9.26 -9.50
C SER A 198 -8.05 -7.80 -9.48
N GLY A 199 -7.32 -6.91 -10.16
CA GLY A 199 -7.44 -5.47 -9.97
C GLY A 199 -6.69 -4.95 -8.75
N ILE A 200 -6.87 -3.67 -8.43
CA ILE A 200 -6.27 -3.03 -7.26
C ILE A 200 -7.29 -2.98 -6.12
N HIS A 201 -6.90 -3.49 -4.96
CA HIS A 201 -7.72 -3.49 -3.74
C HIS A 201 -7.01 -2.80 -2.60
N PHE A 202 -7.78 -2.13 -1.75
CA PHE A 202 -7.32 -1.63 -0.48
C PHE A 202 -8.01 -2.39 0.66
N VAL A 203 -7.33 -2.53 1.79
CA VAL A 203 -7.93 -3.12 3.00
C VAL A 203 -7.26 -2.57 4.25
N GLY A 204 -8.01 -2.32 5.32
CA GLY A 204 -7.38 -2.09 6.62
C GLY A 204 -6.74 -3.38 7.14
N VAL A 205 -5.70 -3.27 7.97
CA VAL A 205 -4.97 -4.43 8.52
C VAL A 205 -5.93 -5.40 9.23
N SER A 206 -6.95 -4.86 9.91
CA SER A 206 -7.98 -5.62 10.62
C SER A 206 -9.37 -5.47 10.00
N ASP A 207 -9.49 -4.78 8.86
CA ASP A 207 -10.78 -4.49 8.24
C ASP A 207 -11.16 -5.56 7.21
N HIS A 208 -12.46 -5.82 7.09
CA HIS A 208 -13.02 -6.66 6.04
C HIS A 208 -14.37 -6.12 5.55
N PRO A 209 -14.73 -6.30 4.27
CA PRO A 209 -13.92 -6.90 3.19
C PRO A 209 -12.89 -5.91 2.63
N SER A 210 -12.07 -6.33 1.66
CA SER A 210 -11.28 -5.35 0.87
C SER A 210 -12.20 -4.46 0.04
N VAL A 211 -11.77 -3.22 -0.21
CA VAL A 211 -12.46 -2.28 -1.11
C VAL A 211 -11.69 -2.20 -2.44
N PRO A 212 -12.34 -2.44 -3.59
CA PRO A 212 -11.74 -2.17 -4.89
C PRO A 212 -11.39 -0.69 -5.05
N ALA A 213 -10.23 -0.39 -5.62
CA ALA A 213 -9.88 0.95 -6.10
C ALA A 213 -10.66 1.25 -7.40
N HIS A 214 -11.98 1.37 -7.26
CA HIS A 214 -12.91 1.51 -8.36
C HIS A 214 -13.95 2.59 -8.05
N LEU A 215 -14.46 3.23 -9.11
CA LEU A 215 -15.39 4.35 -9.08
C LEU A 215 -16.63 4.10 -8.21
N ASP A 216 -17.12 2.86 -8.21
CA ASP A 216 -18.31 2.45 -7.45
C ASP A 216 -18.14 2.57 -5.93
N TYR A 217 -16.90 2.58 -5.46
CA TYR A 217 -16.56 2.59 -4.04
C TYR A 217 -16.04 3.95 -3.58
N VAL A 218 -16.04 4.97 -4.44
CA VAL A 218 -15.67 6.34 -4.06
C VAL A 218 -16.71 6.90 -3.10
N GLY A 219 -16.33 7.11 -1.85
CA GLY A 219 -17.18 7.61 -0.79
C GLY A 219 -17.13 9.13 -0.62
N SER A 220 -15.97 9.77 -0.87
CA SER A 220 -15.80 11.23 -0.76
C SER A 220 -14.67 11.74 -1.65
N THR A 221 -14.79 13.00 -2.08
CA THR A 221 -13.85 13.72 -2.96
C THR A 221 -13.58 15.15 -2.47
N GLY A 222 -13.82 15.43 -1.18
CA GLY A 222 -13.78 16.80 -0.63
C GLY A 222 -12.40 17.45 -0.69
N TYR A 223 -11.40 16.79 -0.12
CA TYR A 223 -10.00 17.27 -0.08
C TYR A 223 -8.99 16.21 -0.55
N ALA A 224 -9.46 14.98 -0.75
CA ALA A 224 -8.72 13.82 -1.18
C ALA A 224 -9.73 12.81 -1.73
N THR A 225 -9.28 11.83 -2.51
CA THR A 225 -10.14 10.73 -2.96
C THR A 225 -10.18 9.64 -1.88
N THR A 226 -11.38 9.32 -1.41
CA THR A 226 -11.62 8.29 -0.38
C THR A 226 -12.50 7.19 -0.93
N ILE A 227 -12.07 5.94 -0.74
CA ILE A 227 -12.87 4.74 -1.06
C ILE A 227 -13.36 4.05 0.21
N ARG A 228 -14.53 3.42 0.14
CA ARG A 228 -15.16 2.72 1.28
C ARG A 228 -15.94 1.49 0.83
N LEU A 229 -15.81 0.41 1.59
CA LEU A 229 -16.71 -0.76 1.53
C LEU A 229 -16.74 -1.47 2.89
N GLY A 230 -17.94 -1.66 3.45
CA GLY A 230 -18.07 -2.28 4.78
C GLY A 230 -17.33 -1.47 5.84
N SER A 231 -16.47 -2.12 6.64
CA SER A 231 -15.63 -1.44 7.62
C SER A 231 -14.38 -0.77 7.02
N THR A 232 -13.95 -1.22 5.83
CA THR A 232 -12.77 -0.69 5.17
C THR A 232 -13.03 0.70 4.61
N GLN A 233 -12.17 1.64 4.99
CA GLN A 233 -12.10 2.97 4.38
C GLN A 233 -10.65 3.41 4.25
N VAL A 234 -10.29 3.90 3.06
CA VAL A 234 -8.96 4.48 2.82
C VAL A 234 -9.09 5.80 2.07
N ALA A 235 -8.48 6.84 2.63
CA ALA A 235 -8.40 8.19 2.05
C ALA A 235 -7.02 8.47 1.42
N THR A 236 -6.98 9.49 0.57
CA THR A 236 -5.75 10.04 -0.03
C THR A 236 -5.05 9.03 -0.95
N ILE A 237 -5.84 8.25 -1.70
CA ILE A 237 -5.31 7.18 -2.56
C ILE A 237 -4.71 7.71 -3.87
N GLU A 238 -5.00 8.95 -4.24
CA GLU A 238 -4.69 9.57 -5.53
C GLU A 238 -3.20 9.48 -5.91
N HIS A 239 -2.27 9.75 -5.00
CA HIS A 239 -0.83 9.74 -5.33
C HIS A 239 -0.31 8.32 -5.63
N VAL A 240 -0.66 7.35 -4.78
CA VAL A 240 -0.24 5.96 -5.00
C VAL A 240 -0.92 5.40 -6.24
N MET A 241 -2.20 5.73 -6.48
CA MET A 241 -2.91 5.34 -7.70
C MET A 241 -2.30 5.97 -8.95
N SER A 242 -1.79 7.21 -8.85
CA SER A 242 -1.11 7.89 -9.95
C SER A 242 0.18 7.19 -10.34
N ALA A 243 1.00 6.82 -9.36
CA ALA A 243 2.20 6.02 -9.59
C ALA A 243 1.85 4.62 -10.15
N LEU A 244 0.87 3.92 -9.58
CA LEU A 244 0.46 2.59 -10.08
C LEU A 244 -0.02 2.66 -11.53
N ASN A 245 -0.81 3.69 -11.88
CA ASN A 245 -1.24 3.94 -13.25
C ASN A 245 -0.04 4.16 -14.17
N ALA A 246 0.91 5.04 -13.79
CA ALA A 246 2.09 5.34 -14.58
C ALA A 246 2.96 4.10 -14.87
N TYR A 247 3.18 3.24 -13.88
CA TYR A 247 3.95 1.99 -14.05
C TYR A 247 3.14 0.82 -14.61
N GLY A 248 1.83 0.97 -14.73
CA GLY A 248 0.92 0.01 -15.37
C GLY A 248 0.59 -1.18 -14.48
N VAL A 249 0.65 -1.01 -13.15
CA VAL A 249 0.30 -2.06 -12.20
C VAL A 249 -1.21 -2.25 -12.21
N SER A 250 -1.67 -3.43 -12.60
CA SER A 250 -3.08 -3.78 -12.73
C SER A 250 -3.61 -4.60 -11.56
N ASN A 251 -2.77 -5.36 -10.88
CA ASN A 251 -3.18 -6.29 -9.82
C ASN A 251 -2.35 -6.06 -8.56
N LEU A 252 -2.96 -5.61 -7.46
CA LEU A 252 -2.25 -5.35 -6.20
C LEU A 252 -3.21 -5.27 -5.02
N LEU A 253 -2.85 -5.88 -3.89
CA LEU A 253 -3.51 -5.66 -2.61
C LEU A 253 -2.70 -4.64 -1.80
N ILE A 254 -3.37 -3.61 -1.32
CA ILE A 254 -2.77 -2.50 -0.57
C ILE A 254 -3.38 -2.49 0.84
N LYS A 255 -2.64 -2.96 1.83
CA LYS A 255 -3.08 -2.88 3.22
C LYS A 255 -2.73 -1.50 3.78
N CYS A 256 -3.72 -0.74 4.21
CA CYS A 256 -3.59 0.64 4.68
C CYS A 256 -4.68 0.97 5.70
N ASN A 257 -4.29 1.50 6.86
CA ASN A 257 -5.26 1.90 7.89
C ASN A 257 -5.66 3.37 7.71
N GLY A 258 -6.87 3.58 7.17
CA GLY A 258 -7.55 4.88 7.17
C GLY A 258 -7.10 5.87 6.11
N GLU A 259 -5.80 6.13 5.96
CA GLU A 259 -5.26 7.15 5.04
C GLU A 259 -3.89 6.74 4.51
N VAL A 260 -3.66 6.84 3.20
CA VAL A 260 -2.35 6.58 2.59
C VAL A 260 -1.33 7.61 3.11
N PRO A 261 -0.08 7.19 3.44
CA PRO A 261 0.93 8.14 3.90
C PRO A 261 1.26 9.17 2.81
N VAL A 262 1.38 10.44 3.21
CA VAL A 262 1.66 11.56 2.29
C VAL A 262 3.12 11.60 1.82
N LEU A 263 4.03 11.03 2.61
CA LEU A 263 5.47 11.00 2.34
C LEU A 263 6.02 12.42 2.15
N ASP A 264 6.71 12.73 1.05
CA ASP A 264 7.12 14.08 0.68
C ASP A 264 6.03 14.93 0.01
N GLY A 265 4.79 14.44 -0.08
CA GLY A 265 3.67 15.12 -0.75
C GLY A 265 3.55 14.85 -2.24
N SER A 266 4.45 14.06 -2.81
CA SER A 266 4.49 13.74 -4.24
C SER A 266 4.34 12.23 -4.47
N SER A 267 4.67 11.74 -5.66
CA SER A 267 4.70 10.32 -5.99
C SER A 267 6.11 9.73 -6.09
N VAL A 268 7.16 10.52 -5.86
CA VAL A 268 8.57 10.10 -6.05
C VAL A 268 8.93 8.86 -5.25
N GLU A 269 8.51 8.81 -4.00
CA GLU A 269 8.84 7.70 -3.10
C GLU A 269 8.10 6.42 -3.49
N PHE A 270 6.83 6.51 -3.93
CA PHE A 270 6.10 5.36 -4.49
C PHE A 270 6.80 4.81 -5.72
N CYS A 271 7.19 5.69 -6.65
CA CYS A 271 7.92 5.28 -7.86
C CYS A 271 9.24 4.57 -7.51
N SER A 272 10.01 5.14 -6.60
CA SER A 272 11.31 4.60 -6.19
C SER A 272 11.15 3.22 -5.54
N LEU A 273 10.11 3.03 -4.72
CA LEU A 273 9.78 1.72 -4.14
C LEU A 273 9.43 0.71 -5.24
N PHE A 274 8.59 1.08 -6.21
CA PHE A 274 8.18 0.15 -7.26
C PHE A 274 9.36 -0.27 -8.13
N GLU A 275 10.28 0.65 -8.44
CA GLU A 275 11.51 0.38 -9.18
C GLU A 275 12.46 -0.54 -8.40
N GLU A 276 12.62 -0.32 -7.09
CA GLU A 276 13.43 -1.18 -6.21
C GLU A 276 12.88 -2.61 -6.12
N VAL A 277 11.56 -2.73 -6.01
CA VAL A 277 10.82 -4.00 -5.88
C VAL A 277 10.80 -4.76 -7.19
N GLY A 278 10.68 -4.04 -8.32
CA GLY A 278 10.51 -4.62 -9.65
C GLY A 278 9.06 -5.04 -9.94
N PHE A 279 8.84 -5.51 -11.16
CA PHE A 279 7.52 -5.86 -11.69
C PHE A 279 7.50 -7.26 -12.28
N GLU A 280 6.32 -7.89 -12.23
CA GLU A 280 6.04 -9.13 -12.92
C GLU A 280 4.90 -8.91 -13.93
N ASN A 281 5.15 -9.22 -15.21
CA ASN A 281 4.10 -9.22 -16.22
C ASN A 281 3.32 -10.54 -16.11
N GLN A 282 2.00 -10.44 -16.21
CA GLN A 282 1.05 -11.52 -16.00
C GLN A 282 0.26 -11.81 -17.26
N ALA A 283 -0.06 -13.08 -17.49
CA ALA A 283 -0.93 -13.50 -18.58
C ALA A 283 -2.38 -13.08 -18.34
N GLY A 284 -3.13 -12.78 -19.40
CA GLY A 284 -4.54 -12.42 -19.34
C GLY A 284 -4.87 -11.16 -20.14
N GLU A 285 -6.14 -10.97 -20.46
CA GLU A 285 -6.59 -9.79 -21.19
C GLU A 285 -6.69 -8.58 -20.25
N TRP A 286 -6.10 -7.46 -20.64
CA TRP A 286 -6.24 -6.17 -19.96
C TRP A 286 -6.29 -5.06 -20.99
N HIS A 287 -7.49 -4.58 -21.27
CA HIS A 287 -7.72 -3.58 -22.31
C HIS A 287 -7.74 -2.17 -21.73
N GLN A 288 -7.18 -1.23 -22.49
CA GLN A 288 -7.46 0.20 -22.26
C GLN A 288 -8.94 0.49 -22.48
N ILE A 289 -9.44 1.55 -21.83
CA ILE A 289 -10.78 2.11 -22.09
C ILE A 289 -10.63 3.25 -23.09
N VAL A 290 -11.21 3.10 -24.29
CA VAL A 290 -11.10 4.09 -25.37
C VAL A 290 -12.25 5.07 -25.33
N VAL A 291 -11.95 6.36 -25.27
CA VAL A 291 -12.94 7.42 -25.47
C VAL A 291 -13.14 7.62 -26.98
N LYS A 292 -14.32 7.25 -27.49
CA LYS A 292 -14.66 7.35 -28.92
C LYS A 292 -15.34 8.66 -29.30
N GLU A 293 -15.99 9.30 -28.35
CA GLU A 293 -16.71 10.55 -28.54
C GLU A 293 -16.38 11.54 -27.41
N PRO A 294 -16.41 12.86 -27.66
CA PRO A 294 -16.13 13.84 -26.64
C PRO A 294 -17.09 13.77 -25.43
N LEU A 295 -16.54 13.76 -24.21
CA LEU A 295 -17.31 13.75 -22.96
C LEU A 295 -16.93 14.94 -22.09
N ARG A 296 -17.91 15.80 -21.79
CA ARG A 296 -17.69 17.04 -21.06
C ARG A 296 -18.43 17.05 -19.73
N VAL A 297 -17.77 17.55 -18.67
CA VAL A 297 -18.39 17.92 -17.39
C VAL A 297 -18.01 19.35 -17.05
N ASP A 298 -19.00 20.15 -16.68
CA ASP A 298 -18.84 21.54 -16.24
C ASP A 298 -19.35 21.69 -14.80
N ALA A 299 -18.62 22.44 -13.96
CA ALA A 299 -18.96 22.71 -12.57
C ALA A 299 -18.45 24.09 -12.15
N GLY A 300 -19.28 25.12 -12.31
CA GLY A 300 -18.90 26.49 -12.01
C GLY A 300 -17.73 26.95 -12.88
N LYS A 301 -16.58 27.26 -12.26
CA LYS A 301 -15.35 27.63 -12.98
C LYS A 301 -14.54 26.43 -13.48
N ALA A 302 -14.87 25.21 -13.02
CA ALA A 302 -14.17 24.00 -13.39
C ALA A 302 -14.80 23.34 -14.61
N SER A 303 -13.99 22.80 -15.52
CA SER A 303 -14.46 21.96 -16.61
C SER A 303 -13.44 20.87 -16.95
N ILE A 304 -13.94 19.69 -17.34
CA ILE A 304 -13.13 18.58 -17.83
C ILE A 304 -13.76 18.03 -19.11
N LEU A 305 -12.94 17.83 -20.13
CA LEU A 305 -13.33 17.30 -21.43
C LEU A 305 -12.41 16.14 -21.78
N LEU A 306 -12.98 14.96 -22.00
CA LEU A 306 -12.29 13.84 -22.63
C LEU A 306 -12.55 13.89 -24.14
N THR A 307 -11.52 13.71 -24.95
CA THR A 307 -11.63 13.59 -26.41
C THR A 307 -10.86 12.36 -26.89
N PRO A 308 -11.24 11.77 -28.04
CA PRO A 308 -10.48 10.70 -28.66
C PRO A 308 -9.02 11.12 -28.90
N CYS A 309 -8.07 10.26 -28.50
CA CYS A 309 -6.65 10.48 -28.69
C CYS A 309 -5.95 9.13 -28.82
N ASP A 310 -4.91 9.05 -29.65
CA ASP A 310 -4.05 7.87 -29.70
C ASP A 310 -3.07 7.90 -28.52
N GLY A 311 -3.51 7.42 -27.36
CA GLY A 311 -2.76 7.39 -26.11
C GLY A 311 -3.46 8.11 -24.96
N PHE A 312 -2.71 8.43 -23.90
CA PHE A 312 -3.23 9.16 -22.75
C PHE A 312 -2.47 10.47 -22.55
N GLU A 313 -3.17 11.60 -22.69
CA GLU A 313 -2.61 12.94 -22.58
C GLU A 313 -3.49 13.80 -21.68
N ILE A 314 -2.89 14.63 -20.83
CA ILE A 314 -3.57 15.59 -19.97
C ILE A 314 -3.06 16.99 -20.28
N ASP A 315 -3.96 17.87 -20.70
CA ASP A 315 -3.78 19.30 -20.86
C ASP A 315 -4.50 20.01 -19.71
N TYR A 316 -3.73 20.41 -18.70
CA TYR A 316 -4.27 20.97 -17.48
C TYR A 316 -4.00 22.47 -17.39
N THR A 317 -5.03 23.25 -17.11
CA THR A 317 -4.91 24.67 -16.76
C THR A 317 -5.47 24.92 -15.35
N LEU A 318 -4.67 25.57 -14.50
CA LEU A 318 -5.13 26.19 -13.26
C LEU A 318 -4.98 27.71 -13.32
N ASP A 319 -5.74 28.40 -12.49
CA ASP A 319 -5.85 29.85 -12.40
C ASP A 319 -6.21 30.22 -10.95
N TYR A 320 -5.18 30.30 -10.11
CA TYR A 320 -5.30 30.76 -8.73
C TYR A 320 -4.87 32.22 -8.61
N PRO A 321 -5.34 32.96 -7.59
CA PRO A 321 -4.76 34.26 -7.26
C PRO A 321 -3.24 34.18 -7.07
N ALA A 322 -2.57 35.34 -7.16
CA ALA A 322 -1.17 35.44 -6.76
C ALA A 322 -0.97 34.83 -5.35
N PRO A 323 0.17 34.15 -5.09
CA PRO A 323 1.36 34.07 -5.94
C PRO A 323 1.37 32.91 -6.98
N VAL A 324 0.41 31.98 -6.94
CA VAL A 324 0.41 30.81 -7.85
C VAL A 324 0.10 31.20 -9.29
N GLY A 325 -0.89 32.09 -9.47
CA GLY A 325 -1.27 32.59 -10.78
C GLY A 325 -1.89 31.54 -11.70
N ARG A 326 -1.93 31.87 -12.99
CA ARG A 326 -2.38 30.98 -14.05
C ARG A 326 -1.21 30.15 -14.59
N GLN A 327 -1.39 28.84 -14.64
CA GLN A 327 -0.41 27.89 -15.13
C GLN A 327 -1.09 26.89 -16.06
N ARG A 328 -0.36 26.46 -17.09
CA ARG A 328 -0.80 25.39 -17.99
C ARG A 328 0.35 24.44 -18.24
N PHE A 329 0.07 23.15 -18.15
CA PHE A 329 1.02 22.10 -18.51
C PHE A 329 0.32 21.01 -19.31
N VAL A 330 1.00 20.48 -20.32
CA VAL A 330 0.51 19.36 -21.14
C VAL A 330 1.46 18.21 -20.94
N PHE A 331 0.94 17.06 -20.52
CA PHE A 331 1.71 15.87 -20.25
C PHE A 331 1.10 14.67 -20.94
N ARG A 332 1.95 13.86 -21.58
CA ARG A 332 1.55 12.61 -22.22
C ARG A 332 2.20 11.44 -21.51
N LEU A 333 1.39 10.47 -21.07
CA LEU A 333 1.85 9.31 -20.30
C LEU A 333 2.15 8.13 -21.24
N ASP A 334 3.26 8.22 -21.96
CA ASP A 334 3.72 7.12 -22.82
C ASP A 334 4.65 6.13 -22.08
N ASP A 335 5.48 6.63 -21.16
CA ASP A 335 6.52 5.86 -20.48
C ASP A 335 6.65 6.26 -18.99
N PRO A 336 6.86 5.31 -18.06
CA PRO A 336 7.06 5.60 -16.64
C PRO A 336 8.23 6.55 -16.35
N ALA A 337 9.32 6.56 -17.14
CA ALA A 337 10.46 7.43 -16.87
C ALA A 337 10.13 8.92 -17.10
N ALA A 338 9.29 9.22 -18.10
CA ALA A 338 8.77 10.57 -18.31
C ALA A 338 7.91 11.02 -17.11
N TYR A 339 7.02 10.16 -16.61
CA TYR A 339 6.24 10.44 -15.41
C TYR A 339 7.15 10.68 -14.19
N ARG A 340 8.14 9.80 -13.97
CA ARG A 340 9.10 9.86 -12.86
C ARG A 340 9.89 11.18 -12.83
N LYS A 341 10.19 11.73 -14.00
CA LYS A 341 10.94 12.96 -14.19
C LYS A 341 10.07 14.22 -14.09
N GLU A 342 8.92 14.22 -14.74
CA GLU A 342 8.17 15.46 -15.01
C GLU A 342 6.94 15.67 -14.13
N ILE A 343 6.36 14.60 -13.57
CA ILE A 343 5.11 14.67 -12.81
C ILE A 343 5.30 14.16 -11.39
N ALA A 344 5.90 12.99 -11.22
CA ALA A 344 6.05 12.35 -9.91
C ALA A 344 6.65 13.26 -8.83
N PRO A 345 7.63 14.16 -9.10
CA PRO A 345 8.20 15.04 -8.08
C PRO A 345 7.32 16.20 -7.65
N ALA A 346 6.20 16.47 -8.32
CA ALA A 346 5.36 17.61 -7.99
C ALA A 346 4.57 17.36 -6.70
N ARG A 347 4.88 18.14 -5.66
CA ARG A 347 4.26 17.99 -4.34
C ARG A 347 2.88 18.63 -4.28
N THR A 348 2.05 18.09 -3.38
CA THR A 348 0.78 18.71 -3.00
C THR A 348 1.01 20.09 -2.42
N PHE A 349 0.00 20.94 -2.49
CA PHE A 349 0.12 22.33 -2.09
C PHE A 349 -1.12 22.86 -1.39
N GLY A 350 -0.93 23.86 -0.55
CA GLY A 350 -1.99 24.55 0.16
C GLY A 350 -1.64 26.02 0.41
N PHE A 351 -2.60 26.78 0.95
CA PHE A 351 -2.40 28.19 1.25
C PHE A 351 -2.44 28.44 2.75
N ALA A 352 -1.56 29.31 3.25
CA ALA A 352 -1.44 29.64 4.68
C ALA A 352 -2.76 30.16 5.27
N ARG A 353 -3.50 30.95 4.49
CA ARG A 353 -4.84 31.46 4.85
C ARG A 353 -5.88 30.36 5.10
N ASP A 354 -5.71 29.18 4.50
CA ASP A 354 -6.68 28.09 4.55
C ASP A 354 -6.37 27.07 5.66
N ILE A 355 -5.12 27.02 6.16
CA ILE A 355 -4.68 26.05 7.19
C ILE A 355 -5.58 26.11 8.42
N GLY A 356 -5.83 27.31 8.96
CA GLY A 356 -6.60 27.46 10.19
C GLY A 356 -8.04 26.95 10.07
N MET A 357 -8.64 27.05 8.88
CA MET A 357 -9.96 26.49 8.61
C MET A 357 -9.90 24.96 8.51
N LEU A 358 -8.93 24.42 7.78
CA LEU A 358 -8.75 22.97 7.60
C LEU A 358 -8.49 22.28 8.94
N GLN A 359 -7.63 22.83 9.79
CA GLN A 359 -7.33 22.29 11.11
C GLN A 359 -8.56 22.28 12.04
N LYS A 360 -9.40 23.32 11.98
CA LYS A 360 -10.69 23.36 12.71
C LYS A 360 -11.66 22.27 12.25
N GLN A 361 -11.53 21.81 11.00
CA GLN A 361 -12.29 20.68 10.43
C GLN A 361 -11.61 19.32 10.69
N GLY A 362 -10.49 19.28 11.43
CA GLY A 362 -9.74 18.05 11.70
C GLY A 362 -8.90 17.57 10.50
N LEU A 363 -8.58 18.46 9.57
CA LEU A 363 -7.81 18.18 8.35
C LEU A 363 -6.45 18.89 8.38
N ALA A 364 -5.56 18.47 7.47
CA ALA A 364 -4.19 19.00 7.33
C ALA A 364 -3.37 18.95 8.64
N LEU A 365 -3.66 18.00 9.53
CA LEU A 365 -2.96 17.83 10.81
C LEU A 365 -1.56 17.21 10.63
N GLY A 366 -1.35 16.51 9.53
CA GLY A 366 -0.08 15.89 9.13
C GLY A 366 0.79 16.76 8.22
N GLY A 367 0.34 17.97 7.85
CA GLY A 367 1.15 18.89 7.06
C GLY A 367 2.44 19.27 7.79
N ARG A 368 3.57 19.09 7.12
CA ARG A 368 4.92 19.44 7.56
C ARG A 368 5.63 20.16 6.42
N PHE A 369 6.66 20.95 6.73
CA PHE A 369 7.35 21.74 5.71
C PHE A 369 8.06 20.90 4.64
N ASP A 370 8.31 19.63 4.89
CA ASP A 370 8.94 18.70 3.95
C ASP A 370 7.94 17.90 3.10
N ASN A 371 6.63 17.97 3.38
CA ASN A 371 5.63 17.10 2.75
C ASN A 371 4.52 17.80 1.94
N PHE A 372 4.59 19.12 1.77
CA PHE A 372 3.75 19.87 0.84
C PHE A 372 4.35 21.26 0.59
N VAL A 373 3.89 21.94 -0.47
CA VAL A 373 4.23 23.35 -0.72
C VAL A 373 3.21 24.27 -0.06
N LEU A 374 3.65 25.13 0.84
CA LEU A 374 2.80 26.11 1.49
C LEU A 374 2.94 27.49 0.84
N PHE A 375 1.88 27.99 0.23
CA PHE A 375 1.85 29.34 -0.34
C PHE A 375 1.34 30.39 0.66
N GLY A 376 2.13 31.44 0.86
CA GLY A 376 1.77 32.67 1.57
C GLY A 376 1.24 33.74 0.61
N GLU A 377 1.32 35.00 1.01
CA GLU A 377 0.92 36.14 0.18
C GLU A 377 1.94 36.41 -0.95
N ASP A 378 3.24 36.31 -0.66
CA ASP A 378 4.31 36.69 -1.59
C ASP A 378 4.93 35.51 -2.36
N GLY A 379 4.59 34.26 -2.01
CA GLY A 379 5.22 33.08 -2.61
C GLY A 379 5.17 31.82 -1.75
N PRO A 380 5.90 30.77 -2.12
CA PRO A 380 6.09 29.60 -1.26
C PRO A 380 6.87 29.98 0.02
N ILE A 381 6.45 29.45 1.17
CA ILE A 381 6.99 29.78 2.50
C ILE A 381 8.13 28.85 2.92
N ASN A 382 8.01 27.57 2.58
CA ASN A 382 8.89 26.52 3.07
C ASN A 382 10.05 26.26 2.13
N ASP A 383 9.90 25.31 1.20
CA ASP A 383 10.93 24.99 0.22
C ASP A 383 10.74 25.75 -1.08
N ALA A 384 11.84 25.91 -1.81
CA ALA A 384 11.76 26.24 -3.22
C ALA A 384 10.92 25.20 -3.96
N LEU A 385 10.20 25.67 -4.99
CA LEU A 385 9.48 24.75 -5.87
C LEU A 385 10.47 23.86 -6.61
N ARG A 386 10.12 22.58 -6.75
CA ARG A 386 10.87 21.61 -7.57
C ARG A 386 10.74 21.95 -9.06
N PHE A 387 9.63 22.60 -9.43
CA PHE A 387 9.37 23.16 -10.74
C PHE A 387 8.71 24.53 -10.62
N PRO A 388 8.98 25.51 -11.51
CA PRO A 388 8.25 26.77 -11.51
C PRO A 388 6.72 26.60 -11.64
N ASP A 389 6.30 25.52 -12.31
CA ASP A 389 4.94 25.09 -12.56
C ASP A 389 4.55 23.84 -11.73
N GLU A 390 5.16 23.65 -10.54
CA GLU A 390 4.89 22.53 -9.64
C GLU A 390 3.39 22.36 -9.30
N PRO A 391 2.59 23.43 -9.02
CA PRO A 391 1.16 23.28 -8.73
C PRO A 391 0.36 22.61 -9.86
N VAL A 392 0.58 22.99 -11.12
CA VAL A 392 -0.17 22.41 -12.25
C VAL A 392 0.26 20.97 -12.53
N ARG A 393 1.55 20.66 -12.37
CA ARG A 393 2.06 19.28 -12.46
C ARG A 393 1.46 18.38 -11.38
N HIS A 394 1.29 18.90 -10.16
CA HIS A 394 0.63 18.16 -9.10
C HIS A 394 -0.85 17.90 -9.40
N LYS A 395 -1.57 18.87 -9.98
CA LYS A 395 -2.96 18.64 -10.42
C LYS A 395 -3.06 17.58 -11.53
N ILE A 396 -2.04 17.46 -12.38
CA ILE A 396 -1.93 16.37 -13.36
C ILE A 396 -1.68 15.04 -12.64
N LEU A 397 -0.79 15.00 -11.64
CA LEU A 397 -0.55 13.83 -10.79
C LEU A 397 -1.87 13.33 -10.17
N ASP A 398 -2.66 14.20 -9.55
CA ASP A 398 -3.98 13.87 -9.00
C ASP A 398 -4.90 13.26 -10.07
N ALA A 399 -4.99 13.91 -11.23
CA ALA A 399 -5.86 13.48 -12.31
C ALA A 399 -5.46 12.09 -12.86
N ILE A 400 -4.16 11.81 -13.01
CA ILE A 400 -3.67 10.47 -13.41
C ILE A 400 -4.12 9.40 -12.42
N GLY A 401 -4.09 9.69 -11.11
CA GLY A 401 -4.52 8.77 -10.06
C GLY A 401 -6.03 8.57 -10.03
N ASP A 402 -6.80 9.65 -10.00
CA ASP A 402 -8.26 9.59 -9.96
C ASP A 402 -8.85 8.89 -11.19
N LEU A 403 -8.34 9.22 -12.38
CA LEU A 403 -8.83 8.66 -13.63
C LEU A 403 -8.57 7.14 -13.74
N TYR A 404 -7.64 6.60 -12.95
CA TYR A 404 -7.37 5.18 -12.90
C TYR A 404 -8.43 4.38 -12.12
N LEU A 405 -9.36 5.05 -11.44
CA LEU A 405 -10.46 4.41 -10.70
C LEU A 405 -11.56 3.82 -11.60
N LEU A 406 -11.40 3.83 -12.93
CA LEU A 406 -12.13 2.89 -13.80
C LEU A 406 -11.51 1.48 -13.78
N GLY A 407 -10.38 1.27 -13.11
CA GLY A 407 -9.68 0.00 -13.02
C GLY A 407 -8.90 -0.39 -14.29
N ARG A 408 -8.80 0.52 -15.26
CA ARG A 408 -8.00 0.42 -16.51
C ARG A 408 -7.45 1.79 -16.87
N ARG A 409 -6.42 1.78 -17.72
CA ARG A 409 -5.91 3.00 -18.35
C ARG A 409 -6.92 3.54 -19.38
N LEU A 410 -7.15 4.84 -19.34
CA LEU A 410 -7.89 5.55 -20.38
C LEU A 410 -6.99 5.79 -21.60
N GLN A 411 -7.59 5.67 -22.79
CA GLN A 411 -7.03 6.16 -24.06
C GLN A 411 -7.87 7.36 -24.49
N ALA A 412 -7.39 8.55 -24.15
CA ALA A 412 -8.08 9.82 -24.34
C ALA A 412 -7.12 11.01 -24.12
N ARG A 413 -7.46 12.16 -24.71
CA ARG A 413 -6.93 13.46 -24.30
C ARG A 413 -7.89 14.07 -23.28
N VAL A 414 -7.37 14.39 -22.11
CA VAL A 414 -8.05 15.07 -21.01
C VAL A 414 -7.72 16.55 -21.08
N VAL A 415 -8.70 17.41 -21.32
CA VAL A 415 -8.56 18.87 -21.20
C VAL A 415 -9.24 19.30 -19.91
N ALA A 416 -8.44 19.66 -18.90
CA ALA A 416 -8.90 19.99 -17.56
C ALA A 416 -8.63 21.47 -17.24
N ASN A 417 -9.66 22.17 -16.77
CA ASN A 417 -9.57 23.55 -16.31
C ASN A 417 -10.08 23.64 -14.89
N MET A 418 -9.23 24.02 -13.93
CA MET A 418 -9.60 24.21 -12.53
C MET A 418 -10.30 23.01 -11.87
N THR A 419 -10.00 21.79 -12.30
CA THR A 419 -10.66 20.59 -11.77
C THR A 419 -10.10 20.17 -10.42
N GLY A 420 -10.87 19.38 -9.67
CA GLY A 420 -10.37 18.60 -8.55
C GLY A 420 -10.90 17.18 -8.63
N HIS A 421 -10.70 16.41 -7.55
CA HIS A 421 -11.15 15.02 -7.47
C HIS A 421 -12.63 14.86 -7.85
N SER A 422 -13.49 15.78 -7.40
CA SER A 422 -14.93 15.74 -7.70
C SER A 422 -15.24 15.78 -9.21
N GLN A 423 -14.55 16.63 -9.98
CA GLN A 423 -14.74 16.71 -11.44
C GLN A 423 -14.10 15.51 -12.16
N ASN A 424 -12.95 15.04 -11.69
CA ASN A 424 -12.29 13.85 -12.22
C ASN A 424 -13.22 12.63 -12.09
N ILE A 425 -13.80 12.41 -10.91
CA ILE A 425 -14.79 11.35 -10.66
C ILE A 425 -16.07 11.56 -11.46
N ALA A 426 -16.55 12.80 -11.62
CA ALA A 426 -17.75 13.08 -12.40
C ALA A 426 -17.59 12.72 -13.88
N VAL A 427 -16.40 12.94 -14.47
CA VAL A 427 -16.18 12.53 -15.87
C VAL A 427 -16.04 11.01 -16.00
N LEU A 428 -15.46 10.33 -15.01
CA LEU A 428 -15.44 8.86 -15.00
C LEU A 428 -16.85 8.25 -14.96
N LYS A 429 -17.79 8.87 -14.25
CA LYS A 429 -19.20 8.44 -14.25
C LYS A 429 -19.81 8.51 -15.66
N LYS A 430 -19.51 9.57 -16.43
CA LYS A 430 -19.93 9.67 -17.83
C LYS A 430 -19.29 8.62 -18.72
N VAL A 431 -18.01 8.32 -18.53
CA VAL A 431 -17.35 7.23 -19.27
C VAL A 431 -18.03 5.89 -18.97
N ARG A 432 -18.32 5.61 -17.69
CA ARG A 432 -18.99 4.38 -17.25
C ARG A 432 -20.39 4.22 -17.84
N GLU A 433 -21.13 5.29 -18.07
CA GLU A 433 -22.46 5.22 -18.73
C GLU A 433 -22.40 4.73 -20.19
N LEU A 434 -21.21 4.72 -20.80
CA LEU A 434 -20.97 4.26 -22.17
C LEU A 434 -20.30 2.88 -22.23
N LEU A 435 -19.92 2.33 -21.06
CA LEU A 435 -19.51 0.95 -20.89
C LEU A 435 -20.80 0.16 -20.59
#